data_AF-A0A3D3PVU7-F1
#
_entry.id   AF-A0A3D3PVU7-F1
#
_cell.length_a   1.000
_cell.length_b   1.000
_cell.length_c   1.000
_cell.angle_alpha   90.00
_cell.angle_beta   90.00
_cell.angle_gamma   90.00
#
_symmetry.space_group_name_H-M   'P 1'
#
loop_
_entity.id
_entity.type
_entity.pdbx_description
1 polymer ?
#
loop_
_entity_poly.entity_id
_entity_poly.type
_entity_poly.pdbx_seq_one_letter_code
_entity_poly.pdbx_strand_id
1 'polypeptide(L)' 'MDFIERITLTGKHAMLEPLAPGHHDALIAAASDGELWKLWYTSV' A
#
# COMPACT_ATOMS: atom_id res chain seq x y z
N MET A 1 14.96 -18.86 5.95
CA MET A 1 15.48 -18.14 4.78
C MET A 1 14.31 -17.33 4.24
N ASP A 2 14.37 -16.01 4.36
CA ASP A 2 13.34 -15.14 3.77
C ASP A 2 13.46 -15.19 2.25
N PHE A 3 12.34 -15.50 1.59
CA PHE A 3 12.28 -15.69 0.13
C PHE A 3 12.36 -14.36 -0.65
N ILE A 4 12.12 -13.22 0.02
CA ILE A 4 12.24 -11.88 -0.56
C ILE A 4 12.94 -10.97 0.44
N GLU A 5 14.08 -10.42 0.04
CA GLU A 5 14.74 -9.34 0.78
C GLU A 5 13.89 -8.06 0.69
N ARG A 6 13.66 -7.42 1.84
CA ARG A 6 12.85 -6.20 1.94
C ARG A 6 13.63 -5.01 1.39
N ILE A 7 13.59 -4.84 0.08
CA ILE A 7 14.29 -3.77 -0.64
C ILE A 7 13.38 -2.57 -0.91
N THR A 8 13.99 -1.39 -0.98
CA THR A 8 13.35 -0.17 -1.47
C THR A 8 13.73 0.06 -2.92
N LEU A 9 12.73 0.32 -3.77
CA LEU A 9 12.90 0.62 -5.20
C LEU A 9 12.50 2.07 -5.45
N THR A 10 13.36 2.84 -6.13
CA THR A 10 13.10 4.25 -6.44
C THR A 10 12.87 4.43 -7.93
N GLY A 11 11.80 5.12 -8.30
CA GLY A 11 11.48 5.45 -9.68
C GLY A 11 11.10 6.93 -9.85
N LYS A 12 10.92 7.36 -11.10
CA LYS A 12 10.57 8.74 -11.44
C LYS A 12 9.22 9.19 -10.86
N HIS A 13 8.28 8.24 -10.71
CA HIS A 13 6.88 8.53 -10.35
C HIS A 13 6.48 8.01 -8.98
N ALA A 14 7.18 6.99 -8.47
CA ALA A 14 6.86 6.35 -7.21
C ALA A 14 8.10 5.69 -6.62
N MET A 15 8.04 5.47 -5.30
CA MET A 15 8.95 4.63 -4.55
C MET A 15 8.16 3.43 -4.01
N LEU A 16 8.77 2.25 -4.04
CA LEU A 16 8.25 1.07 -3.36
C LEU A 16 9.14 0.81 -2.17
N GLU A 17 8.57 0.75 -0.98
CA GLU A 17 9.29 0.47 0.25
C GLU A 17 8.61 -0.64 1.05
N PRO A 18 9.35 -1.34 1.92
CA PRO A 18 8.76 -2.33 2.82
C PRO A 18 7.68 -1.72 3.72
N LEU A 19 6.57 -2.43 3.88
CA LEU A 19 5.49 -2.00 4.75
C LEU A 19 5.97 -1.89 6.21
N ALA A 20 5.66 -0.77 6.86
CA ALA A 20 5.99 -0.50 8.26
C ALA A 20 4.75 -0.01 9.04
N PRO A 21 4.70 -0.19 10.37
CA PRO A 21 3.56 0.25 11.18
C PRO A 21 3.25 1.75 11.08
N GLY A 22 4.26 2.58 10.81
CA GLY A 22 4.08 4.02 10.62
C GLY A 22 3.23 4.41 9.40
N HIS A 23 3.00 3.49 8.46
CA HIS A 23 2.17 3.75 7.28
C HIS A 23 0.66 3.60 7.55
N HIS A 24 0.27 3.16 8.75
CA HIS A 24 -1.11 2.82 9.11
C HIS A 24 -2.12 3.91 8.75
N ASP A 25 -1.95 5.13 9.27
CA ASP A 25 -2.96 6.19 9.12
C ASP A 25 -3.08 6.66 7.67
N ALA A 26 -1.95 6.73 6.95
CA ALA A 26 -1.93 7.10 5.54
C ALA A 26 -2.61 6.03 4.66
N LEU A 27 -2.41 4.74 4.97
CA LEU A 27 -3.06 3.65 4.27
C LEU A 27 -4.57 3.62 4.53
N ILE A 28 -5.01 3.92 5.75
CA ILE A 28 -6.44 4.07 6.04
C ILE A 28 -7.04 5.19 5.19
N ALA A 29 -6.40 6.35 5.14
CA ALA A 29 -6.88 7.47 4.35
C ALA A 29 -6.98 7.12 2.85
N ALA A 30 -5.94 6.49 2.30
CA ALA A 30 -5.92 6.07 0.89
C ALA A 30 -6.96 4.99 0.57
N ALA A 31 -7.13 3.99 1.45
CA ALA A 31 -8.14 2.94 1.26
C ALA A 31 -9.56 3.49 1.37
N SER A 32 -9.76 4.50 2.24
CA SER A 32 -11.03 5.21 2.45
C SER A 32 -11.43 6.11 1.30
N ASP A 33 -10.48 6.53 0.46
CA ASP A 33 -10.75 7.41 -0.66
C ASP A 33 -11.64 6.72 -1.71
N GLY A 34 -12.84 7.28 -1.91
CA GLY A 34 -13.84 6.72 -2.81
C GLY A 34 -14.60 5.48 -2.29
N GLU A 35 -14.34 5.03 -1.07
CA GLU A 35 -15.03 3.93 -0.38
C GLU A 35 -15.21 2.67 -1.25
N LEU A 36 -14.15 2.26 -1.96
CA LEU A 36 -14.22 1.22 -2.99
C LEU A 36 -14.79 -0.11 -2.47
N TRP A 37 -14.62 -0.45 -1.18
CA TRP A 37 -15.24 -1.65 -0.58
C TRP A 37 -16.78 -1.68 -0.67
N LYS A 38 -17.43 -0.53 -0.94
CA LYS A 38 -18.88 -0.45 -1.17
C LYS A 38 -19.27 -0.85 -2.59
N LEU A 39 -18.33 -0.91 -3.54
CA LEU A 39 -18.59 -1.28 -4.92
C LEU A 39 -18.57 -2.81 -5.05
N TRP A 40 -19.61 -3.36 -5.67
CA TRP A 40 -19.81 -4.81 -5.79
C TRP A 40 -18.75 -5.54 -6.64
N TYR A 41 -17.99 -4.81 -7.44
CA TYR A 41 -17.02 -5.35 -8.40
C TYR A 41 -15.55 -5.09 -8.03
N THR A 42 -15.29 -4.55 -6.84
CA THR A 42 -13.93 -4.33 -6.34
C THR A 42 -13.73 -5.05 -5.01
N SER A 43 -12.52 -5.56 -4.79
CA SER A 43 -12.07 -6.08 -3.49
C SER A 43 -10.91 -5.22 -3.03
N VAL A 44 -11.05 -4.61 -1.85
CA VAL A 44 -10.03 -3.82 -1.16
C VAL A 44 -9.73 -4.48 0.18
#